data_AF-A0AAD7I4Y2-F1
#
_entry.id   AF-A0AAD7I4Y2-F1
#
_cell.length_a   1.000
_cell.length_b   1.000
_cell.length_c   1.000
_cell.angle_alpha   90.00
_cell.angle_beta   90.00
_cell.angle_gamma   90.00
#
_symmetry.space_group_name_H-M   'P 1'
#
loop_
_entity.id
_entity.type
_entity.pdbx_description
1 polymer ?
#
loop_
_entity_poly.entity_id
_entity_poly.type
_entity_poly.pdbx_seq_one_letter_code
_entity_poly.pdbx_strand_id
1 'polypeptide(L)'
;MLIKLIVVVPLFFFPGVLVRLLGAWIGQIYISGQLPATRLMSNTRALVLAHFGAAIAGFVSIRAYGAQPKVNAESLTQIDRYTRAATNFYNLNRWVIVCIDRLGALLSGSLAAYLVYIKRSSAGQAGFSINQAITFISHLLMAVRVTNNFEVQGNSLERIQEYIEINHFESSLYWYVGILEQELAYLCS
;
A
#
# COMPACT_ATOMS: atom_id res chain seq x y z
N MET A 1 -18.43 12.46 -10.04
CA MET A 1 -18.35 13.76 -9.30
C MET A 1 -17.78 14.89 -10.13
N LEU A 2 -16.68 14.70 -10.87
CA LEU A 2 -16.11 15.71 -11.79
C LEU A 2 -17.15 16.20 -12.82
N ILE A 3 -18.01 15.32 -13.33
CA ILE A 3 -19.12 15.65 -14.25
C ILE A 3 -20.06 16.72 -13.65
N LYS A 4 -20.42 16.60 -12.36
CA LYS A 4 -21.29 17.58 -11.68
C LYS A 4 -20.64 18.96 -11.61
N LEU A 5 -19.32 19.02 -11.43
CA LEU A 5 -18.56 20.27 -11.41
C LEU A 5 -18.48 20.90 -12.81
N ILE A 6 -18.23 20.09 -13.84
CA ILE A 6 -18.15 20.54 -15.25
C ILE A 6 -19.50 21.13 -15.71
N VAL A 7 -20.62 20.51 -15.34
CA VAL A 7 -21.94 21.01 -15.73
C VAL A 7 -22.19 22.43 -15.20
N VAL A 8 -21.68 22.76 -14.00
CA VAL A 8 -21.87 24.08 -13.38
C VAL A 8 -20.81 25.09 -13.85
N VAL A 9 -19.57 24.63 -14.02
CA VAL A 9 -18.43 25.45 -14.46
C VAL A 9 -17.63 24.70 -15.53
N PRO A 10 -18.04 24.76 -16.82
CA PRO A 10 -17.39 23.99 -17.89
C PRO A 10 -15.93 24.39 -18.13
N LEU A 11 -15.58 25.65 -17.83
CA LEU A 11 -14.20 26.15 -17.92
C LEU A 11 -13.23 25.40 -16.99
N PHE A 12 -13.72 24.82 -15.89
CA PHE A 12 -12.91 24.08 -14.92
C PHE A 12 -12.60 22.63 -15.34
N PHE A 13 -12.95 22.24 -16.57
CA PHE A 13 -12.56 20.95 -17.14
C PHE A 13 -11.05 20.77 -17.21
N PHE A 14 -10.34 21.72 -17.82
CA PHE A 14 -8.89 21.67 -17.99
C PHE A 14 -8.11 21.55 -16.67
N PRO A 15 -8.30 22.44 -15.67
CA PRO A 15 -7.61 22.30 -14.39
C PRO A 15 -8.01 21.03 -13.63
N GLY A 16 -9.26 20.58 -13.74
CA GLY A 16 -9.71 19.32 -13.14
C GLY A 16 -9.01 18.08 -13.73
N VAL A 17 -8.81 18.05 -15.05
CA VAL A 17 -8.04 16.99 -15.73
C VAL A 17 -6.57 17.05 -15.35
N LEU A 18 -5.97 18.24 -15.32
CA LEU A 18 -4.58 18.41 -14.89
C LEU A 18 -4.34 17.89 -13.46
N VAL A 19 -5.21 18.25 -12.52
CA VAL A 19 -5.14 17.75 -11.13
C VAL A 19 -5.30 16.24 -11.07
N ARG A 20 -6.18 15.65 -11.88
CA ARG A 20 -6.33 14.19 -11.96
C ARG A 20 -5.04 13.53 -12.46
N LEU A 21 -4.41 14.05 -13.51
CA LEU A 21 -3.17 13.50 -14.05
C LEU A 21 -2.02 13.60 -13.05
N LEU A 22 -1.85 14.77 -12.42
CA LEU A 22 -0.82 14.98 -11.41
C LEU A 22 -1.06 14.10 -10.18
N GLY A 23 -2.30 13.99 -9.71
CA GLY A 23 -2.66 13.12 -8.59
C GLY A 23 -2.46 11.64 -8.91
N ALA A 24 -2.75 11.21 -10.14
CA ALA A 24 -2.45 9.85 -10.59
C ALA A 24 -0.94 9.58 -10.63
N TRP A 25 -0.15 10.52 -11.15
CA TRP A 25 1.32 10.41 -11.18
C TRP A 25 1.93 10.32 -9.78
N ILE A 26 1.49 11.19 -8.86
CA ILE A 26 1.88 11.12 -7.43
C ILE A 26 1.44 9.79 -6.82
N GLY A 27 0.23 9.33 -7.17
CA GLY A 27 -0.30 8.04 -6.73
C GLY A 27 0.57 6.86 -7.17
N GLN A 28 1.06 6.86 -8.41
CA GLN A 28 1.98 5.82 -8.92
C GLN A 28 3.29 5.76 -8.13
N ILE A 29 3.88 6.93 -7.82
CA ILE A 29 5.09 7.02 -6.99
C ILE A 29 4.81 6.49 -5.59
N TYR A 30 3.67 6.86 -5.00
CA TYR A 30 3.26 6.38 -3.69
C TYR A 30 3.09 4.86 -3.65
N ILE A 31 2.38 4.29 -4.63
CA ILE A 31 2.13 2.85 -4.70
C ILE A 31 3.44 2.07 -4.81
N SER A 32 4.35 2.52 -5.68
CA SER A 32 5.69 1.92 -5.87
C SER A 32 6.52 1.91 -4.57
N GLY A 33 6.43 2.98 -3.77
CA GLY A 33 7.15 3.10 -2.50
C GLY A 33 6.50 2.36 -1.33
N GLN A 34 5.18 2.16 -1.37
CA GLN A 34 4.42 1.61 -0.25
C GLN A 34 4.59 0.10 -0.11
N LEU A 35 4.68 -0.65 -1.22
CA LEU A 35 4.83 -2.11 -1.17
C LEU A 35 6.13 -2.55 -0.44
N PRO A 36 7.33 -2.00 -0.74
CA PRO A 36 8.53 -2.29 0.03
C PRO A 36 8.42 -1.90 1.51
N ALA A 37 7.77 -0.76 1.80
CA ALA A 37 7.58 -0.31 3.18
C ALA A 37 6.69 -1.26 3.99
N THR A 38 5.60 -1.76 3.38
CA THR A 38 4.74 -2.78 3.98
C THR A 38 5.51 -4.09 4.21
N ARG A 39 6.33 -4.53 3.25
CA ARG A 39 7.16 -5.74 3.40
C ARG A 39 8.15 -5.60 4.57
N LEU A 40 8.84 -4.46 4.67
CA LEU A 40 9.78 -4.21 5.76
C LEU A 40 9.09 -4.18 7.12
N MET A 41 7.92 -3.53 7.21
CA MET A 41 7.12 -3.49 8.43
C MET A 41 6.63 -4.88 8.85
N SER A 42 6.14 -5.69 7.90
CA SER A 42 5.70 -7.05 8.18
C SER A 42 6.83 -7.97 8.63
N ASN A 43 7.99 -7.90 7.97
CA ASN A 43 9.17 -8.72 8.31
C ASN A 43 9.72 -8.36 9.69
N THR A 44 9.85 -7.06 10.00
CA THR A 44 10.33 -6.61 11.31
C THR A 44 9.35 -6.96 12.43
N ARG A 45 8.04 -6.87 12.17
CA ARG A 45 7.01 -7.31 13.13
C ARG A 45 7.09 -8.81 13.40
N ALA A 46 7.29 -9.63 12.37
CA ALA A 46 7.42 -11.08 12.53
C ALA A 46 8.65 -11.45 13.38
N LEU A 47 9.79 -10.76 13.19
CA LEU A 47 11.00 -10.98 13.98
C LEU A 47 10.77 -10.70 15.47
N VAL A 48 10.10 -9.60 15.80
CA VAL A 48 9.73 -9.25 17.18
C VAL A 48 8.89 -10.37 17.80
N LEU A 49 7.86 -10.84 17.10
CA LEU A 49 7.01 -11.94 17.59
C LEU A 49 7.78 -13.25 17.78
N ALA A 50 8.70 -13.58 16.86
CA ALA A 50 9.54 -14.77 16.97
C ALA A 50 10.47 -14.71 18.19
N HIS A 51 11.10 -13.56 18.44
CA HIS A 51 11.98 -13.37 19.59
C HIS A 51 11.21 -13.42 20.91
N PHE A 52 10.02 -12.81 20.97
CA PHE A 52 9.13 -12.95 22.14
C PHE A 52 8.69 -14.40 22.36
N GLY A 53 8.33 -15.13 21.30
CA GLY A 53 7.99 -16.55 21.39
C GLY A 53 9.14 -17.40 21.95
N ALA A 54 10.36 -17.18 21.45
CA ALA A 54 11.57 -17.85 21.94
C ALA A 54 11.87 -17.51 23.41
N ALA A 55 11.69 -16.24 23.81
CA ALA A 55 11.91 -15.80 25.19
C ALA A 55 10.91 -16.43 26.17
N ILE A 56 9.65 -16.60 25.77
CA ILE A 56 8.62 -17.29 26.59
C ILE A 56 8.95 -18.78 26.73
N ALA A 57 9.29 -19.45 25.63
CA ALA A 57 9.65 -20.87 25.65
C ALA A 57 10.92 -21.13 26.49
N GLY A 58 11.91 -20.23 26.42
CA GLY A 58 13.17 -20.31 27.16
C GLY A 58 13.18 -19.62 28.52
N PHE A 59 12.03 -19.17 29.04
CA PHE A 59 11.96 -18.28 30.20
C PHE A 59 12.68 -18.83 31.44
N VAL A 60 12.50 -20.13 31.74
CA VAL A 60 13.14 -20.79 32.88
C VAL A 60 14.65 -20.80 32.73
N SER A 61 15.16 -21.12 31.53
CA SER A 61 16.60 -21.11 31.23
C SER A 61 17.19 -19.71 31.31
N ILE A 62 16.51 -18.69 30.79
CA ILE A 62 16.97 -17.30 30.85
C ILE A 62 17.14 -16.84 32.30
N ARG A 63 16.19 -17.19 33.18
CA ARG A 63 16.29 -16.89 34.61
C ARG A 63 17.39 -17.67 35.31
N ALA A 64 17.54 -18.95 34.97
CA ALA A 64 18.58 -19.81 35.56
C ALA A 64 20.00 -19.30 35.26
N TYR A 65 20.23 -18.77 34.06
CA TYR A 65 21.53 -18.20 33.66
C TYR A 65 21.69 -16.70 33.92
N GLY A 66 20.67 -16.02 34.47
CA GLY A 66 20.71 -14.57 34.70
C GLY A 66 20.86 -13.74 33.41
N ALA A 67 20.45 -14.28 32.25
CA ALA A 67 20.68 -13.68 30.93
C ALA A 67 19.65 -12.60 30.54
N GLN A 68 18.73 -12.25 31.44
CA GLN A 68 17.71 -11.21 31.27
C GLN A 68 18.20 -9.92 30.58
N PRO A 69 19.30 -9.26 31.01
CA PRO A 69 19.73 -8.00 30.41
C PRO A 69 20.13 -8.12 28.94
N LYS A 70 20.70 -9.27 28.53
CA LYS A 70 21.06 -9.52 27.12
C LYS A 70 19.81 -9.66 26.26
N VAL A 71 18.83 -10.45 26.71
CA VAL A 71 17.55 -10.65 26.00
C VAL A 71 16.76 -9.33 25.92
N ASN A 72 16.77 -8.53 26.99
CA ASN A 72 16.10 -7.23 26.99
C ASN A 72 16.75 -6.24 25.99
N ALA A 73 18.08 -6.18 25.93
CA ALA A 73 18.79 -5.33 24.98
C ALA A 73 18.52 -5.74 23.52
N GLU A 74 18.46 -7.04 23.25
CA GLU A 74 18.12 -7.58 21.93
C GLU A 74 16.68 -7.25 21.55
N SER A 75 15.73 -7.44 22.46
CA SER A 75 14.31 -7.09 22.26
C SER A 75 14.13 -5.60 21.95
N LEU A 76 14.79 -4.71 22.70
CA LEU A 76 14.77 -3.27 22.42
C LEU A 76 15.32 -2.93 21.02
N THR A 77 16.38 -3.61 20.59
CA THR A 77 16.94 -3.42 19.25
C THR A 77 15.97 -3.83 18.14
N GLN A 78 15.22 -4.92 18.34
CA GLN A 78 14.22 -5.37 17.38
C GLN A 78 12.99 -4.44 17.36
N ILE A 79 12.56 -3.94 18.52
CA ILE A 79 11.47 -2.96 18.65
C ILE A 79 11.86 -1.65 17.96
N ASP A 80 13.10 -1.17 18.11
CA ASP A 80 13.58 0.03 17.41
C ASP A 80 13.51 -0.15 15.89
N ARG A 81 14.00 -1.30 15.38
CA ARG A 81 13.91 -1.63 13.95
C ARG A 81 12.46 -1.63 13.44
N TYR A 82 11.54 -2.24 14.18
CA TYR A 82 10.12 -2.23 13.84
C TYR A 82 9.54 -0.81 13.86
N THR A 83 9.84 -0.04 14.91
CA THR A 83 9.34 1.33 15.07
C THR A 83 9.78 2.21 13.90
N ARG A 84 11.06 2.15 13.52
CA ARG A 84 11.59 2.88 12.36
C ARG A 84 10.89 2.50 11.06
N ALA A 85 10.65 1.21 10.84
CA ALA A 85 9.91 0.73 9.65
C ALA A 85 8.45 1.22 9.64
N ALA A 86 7.76 1.14 10.78
CA ALA A 86 6.38 1.60 10.94
C ALA A 86 6.25 3.12 10.76
N THR A 87 7.17 3.90 11.32
CA THR A 87 7.22 5.35 11.13
C THR A 87 7.43 5.71 9.66
N ASN A 88 8.29 5.00 8.94
CA ASN A 88 8.48 5.22 7.51
C ASN A 88 7.18 4.96 6.71
N PHE A 89 6.51 3.84 6.98
CA PHE A 89 5.21 3.52 6.37
C PHE A 89 4.15 4.61 6.63
N TYR A 90 4.07 5.12 7.86
CA TYR A 90 3.14 6.19 8.22
C TYR A 90 3.50 7.53 7.55
N ASN A 91 4.79 7.84 7.48
CA ASN A 91 5.28 9.06 6.81
C ASN A 91 4.99 9.04 5.30
N LEU A 92 5.14 7.90 4.62
CA LEU A 92 4.76 7.75 3.21
C LEU A 92 3.26 7.99 2.98
N ASN A 93 2.41 7.44 3.86
CA ASN A 93 0.98 7.68 3.78
C ASN A 93 0.61 9.16 4.02
N ARG A 94 1.25 9.83 5.00
CA ARG A 94 1.07 11.28 5.21
C ARG A 94 1.56 12.11 4.04
N TRP A 95 2.68 11.73 3.43
CA TRP A 95 3.25 12.45 2.30
C TRP A 95 2.27 12.52 1.12
N VAL A 96 1.64 11.40 0.74
CA VAL A 96 0.67 11.40 -0.37
C VAL A 96 -0.59 12.23 -0.05
N ILE A 97 -1.06 12.20 1.20
CA ILE A 97 -2.17 13.05 1.66
C ILE A 97 -1.82 14.52 1.46
N VAL A 98 -0.67 14.97 1.97
CA VAL A 98 -0.23 16.37 1.86
C VAL A 98 -0.03 16.79 0.39
N CYS A 99 0.47 15.90 -0.47
CA CYS A 99 0.62 16.18 -1.90
C CYS A 99 -0.74 16.37 -2.59
N ILE A 100 -1.69 15.47 -2.35
CA ILE A 100 -3.04 15.53 -2.96
C ILE A 100 -3.85 16.70 -2.41
N ASP A 101 -3.77 16.96 -1.10
CA ASP A 101 -4.48 18.08 -0.46
C ASP A 101 -3.97 19.43 -0.95
N ARG A 102 -2.66 19.57 -1.23
CA ARG A 102 -2.12 20.78 -1.86
C ARG A 102 -2.71 21.02 -3.25
N LEU A 103 -2.82 19.98 -4.08
CA LEU A 103 -3.49 20.09 -5.39
C LEU A 103 -4.96 20.46 -5.23
N GLY A 104 -5.63 19.90 -4.22
CA GLY A 104 -7.01 20.22 -3.91
C GLY A 104 -7.24 21.65 -3.45
N ALA A 105 -6.37 22.17 -2.60
CA ALA A 105 -6.40 23.56 -2.15
C ALA A 105 -6.18 24.54 -3.30
N LEU A 106 -5.27 24.22 -4.24
CA LEU A 106 -5.06 25.02 -5.45
C LEU A 106 -6.31 25.00 -6.35
N LEU A 107 -6.94 23.84 -6.53
CA LEU A 107 -8.15 23.71 -7.35
C LEU A 107 -9.35 24.44 -6.72
N SER A 108 -9.61 24.24 -5.43
CA SER A 108 -10.74 24.88 -4.75
C SER A 108 -10.53 26.38 -4.56
N GLY A 109 -9.29 26.81 -4.27
CA GLY A 109 -8.93 28.22 -4.14
C GLY A 109 -9.05 28.98 -5.45
N SER A 110 -8.56 28.41 -6.56
CA SER A 110 -8.73 29.01 -7.90
C SER A 110 -10.21 29.05 -8.31
N LEU A 111 -10.99 28.02 -7.99
CA LEU A 111 -12.43 28.00 -8.25
C LEU A 111 -13.17 29.08 -7.45
N ALA A 112 -12.84 29.22 -6.17
CA ALA A 112 -13.42 30.26 -5.32
C ALA A 112 -13.10 31.66 -5.85
N ALA A 113 -11.84 31.93 -6.23
CA ALA A 113 -11.45 33.20 -6.83
C ALA A 113 -12.22 33.46 -8.13
N TYR A 114 -12.34 32.47 -9.01
CA TYR A 114 -13.07 32.60 -10.27
C TYR A 114 -14.56 32.95 -10.07
N LEU A 115 -15.21 32.32 -9.10
CA LEU A 115 -16.63 32.56 -8.78
C LEU A 115 -16.87 33.92 -8.11
N VAL A 116 -15.88 34.48 -7.41
CA VAL A 116 -16.01 35.80 -6.77
C VAL A 116 -15.74 36.92 -7.78
N TYR A 117 -14.65 36.82 -8.55
CA TYR A 117 -14.18 37.92 -9.39
C TYR A 117 -14.76 37.94 -10.81
N ILE A 118 -14.99 36.77 -11.42
CA ILE A 118 -15.36 36.67 -12.84
C ILE A 118 -16.83 36.33 -13.00
N LYS A 119 -17.23 35.15 -12.50
CA LYS A 119 -18.60 34.66 -12.63
C LYS A 119 -19.36 34.95 -11.35
N ARG A 120 -19.93 36.16 -11.22
CA ARG A 120 -20.80 36.56 -10.09
C ARG A 120 -22.02 35.64 -9.96
N SER A 121 -21.81 34.44 -9.42
CA SER A 121 -22.82 33.41 -9.22
C SER A 121 -23.56 33.65 -7.90
N SER A 122 -24.76 33.07 -7.78
CA SER A 122 -25.46 33.04 -6.49
C SER A 122 -24.64 32.28 -5.44
N ALA A 123 -24.72 32.71 -4.18
CA ALA A 123 -23.98 32.10 -3.08
C ALA A 123 -24.20 30.57 -2.98
N GLY A 124 -25.42 30.10 -3.26
CA GLY A 124 -25.74 28.67 -3.29
C GLY A 124 -25.00 27.88 -4.37
N GLN A 125 -24.91 28.42 -5.60
CA GLN A 125 -24.16 27.76 -6.68
C GLN A 125 -22.65 27.77 -6.42
N ALA A 126 -22.14 28.85 -5.82
CA ALA A 126 -20.73 28.94 -5.46
C ALA A 126 -20.35 27.91 -4.39
N GLY A 127 -21.13 27.83 -3.30
CA GLY A 127 -20.94 26.84 -2.24
C GLY A 127 -21.03 25.39 -2.74
N PHE A 128 -22.02 25.11 -3.60
CA PHE A 128 -22.16 23.80 -4.23
C PHE A 128 -20.92 23.44 -5.07
N SER A 129 -20.45 24.36 -5.92
CA SER A 129 -19.30 24.11 -6.80
C SER A 129 -18.01 23.85 -6.01
N ILE A 130 -17.76 24.63 -4.96
CA ILE A 130 -16.59 24.45 -4.09
C ILE A 130 -16.66 23.11 -3.36
N ASN A 131 -17.83 22.74 -2.80
CA ASN A 131 -18.00 21.45 -2.13
C ASN A 131 -17.77 20.26 -3.09
N GLN A 132 -18.26 20.38 -4.32
CA GLN A 132 -18.03 19.40 -5.38
C GLN A 132 -16.54 19.26 -5.73
N ALA A 133 -15.78 20.36 -5.73
CA ALA A 133 -14.33 20.33 -5.96
C ALA A 133 -13.58 19.65 -4.80
N ILE A 134 -13.91 19.97 -3.54
CA ILE A 134 -13.30 19.33 -2.36
C ILE A 134 -13.59 17.82 -2.37
N THR A 135 -14.84 17.46 -2.62
CA THR A 135 -15.27 16.06 -2.69
C THR A 135 -14.52 15.30 -3.80
N PHE A 136 -14.27 15.94 -4.95
CA PHE A 136 -13.48 15.35 -6.02
C PHE A 136 -12.06 14.97 -5.56
N ILE A 137 -11.40 15.81 -4.77
CA ILE A 137 -10.06 15.55 -4.23
C ILE A 137 -10.08 14.39 -3.24
N SER A 138 -11.08 14.35 -2.34
CA SER A 138 -11.23 13.23 -1.40
C SER A 138 -11.42 11.88 -2.13
N HIS A 139 -12.16 11.87 -3.24
CA HIS A 139 -12.33 10.67 -4.06
C HIS A 139 -11.03 10.27 -4.76
N LEU A 140 -10.23 11.23 -5.22
CA LEU A 140 -8.94 10.98 -5.84
C LEU A 140 -7.99 10.31 -4.84
N LEU A 141 -7.92 10.82 -3.61
CA LEU A 141 -7.14 10.21 -2.53
C LEU A 141 -7.63 8.79 -2.22
N MET A 142 -8.95 8.59 -2.14
CA MET A 142 -9.53 7.27 -1.90
C MET A 142 -9.19 6.29 -3.02
N ALA A 143 -9.26 6.72 -4.28
CA ALA A 143 -8.90 5.88 -5.43
C ALA A 143 -7.43 5.41 -5.34
N VAL A 144 -6.50 6.33 -5.05
CA VAL A 144 -5.08 5.98 -4.87
C VAL A 144 -4.89 4.96 -3.74
N ARG A 145 -5.60 5.14 -2.62
CA ARG A 145 -5.53 4.20 -1.48
C ARG A 145 -6.10 2.82 -1.82
N VAL A 146 -7.21 2.76 -2.56
CA VAL A 146 -7.82 1.49 -2.99
C VAL A 146 -6.90 0.77 -3.96
N THR A 147 -6.33 1.47 -4.95
CA THR A 147 -5.34 0.89 -5.87
C THR A 147 -4.11 0.38 -5.12
N ASN A 148 -3.61 1.14 -4.15
CA ASN A 148 -2.51 0.69 -3.31
C ASN A 148 -2.85 -0.59 -2.53
N ASN A 149 -4.03 -0.65 -1.91
CA ASN A 149 -4.47 -1.84 -1.20
C ASN A 149 -4.57 -3.04 -2.14
N PHE A 150 -5.15 -2.83 -3.32
CA PHE A 150 -5.25 -3.85 -4.35
C PHE A 150 -3.86 -4.38 -4.76
N GLU A 151 -2.88 -3.52 -4.98
CA GLU A 151 -1.52 -3.93 -5.35
C GLU A 151 -0.80 -4.70 -4.24
N VAL A 152 -0.97 -4.26 -2.98
CA VAL A 152 -0.42 -4.97 -1.82
C VAL A 152 -1.03 -6.36 -1.67
N GLN A 153 -2.34 -6.52 -1.88
CA GLN A 153 -3.00 -7.82 -1.82
C GLN A 153 -2.68 -8.69 -3.05
N GLY A 154 -2.56 -8.07 -4.22
CA GLY A 154 -2.22 -8.75 -5.48
C GLY A 154 -0.89 -9.49 -5.39
N ASN A 155 0.11 -8.94 -4.71
CA ASN A 155 1.39 -9.64 -4.51
C ASN A 155 1.25 -10.94 -3.71
N SER A 156 0.25 -11.06 -2.82
CA SER A 156 -0.01 -12.31 -2.11
C SER A 156 -0.65 -13.36 -3.02
N LEU A 157 -1.53 -12.93 -3.94
CA LEU A 157 -2.12 -13.81 -4.94
C LEU A 157 -1.07 -14.33 -5.93
N GLU A 158 -0.19 -13.45 -6.40
CA GLU A 158 0.94 -13.81 -7.27
C GLU A 158 1.82 -14.88 -6.64
N ARG A 159 2.14 -14.74 -5.34
CA ARG A 159 2.90 -15.76 -4.61
C ARG A 159 2.16 -17.09 -4.47
N ILE A 160 0.85 -17.07 -4.24
CA ILE A 160 0.05 -18.32 -4.16
C ILE A 160 0.05 -19.03 -5.51
N GLN A 161 -0.13 -18.28 -6.60
CA GLN A 161 -0.06 -18.81 -7.95
C GLN A 161 1.31 -19.47 -8.22
N GLU A 162 2.40 -18.80 -7.85
CA GLU A 162 3.76 -19.34 -7.97
C GLU A 162 3.93 -20.66 -7.18
N TYR A 163 3.37 -20.76 -5.96
CA TYR A 163 3.40 -22.01 -5.20
C TYR A 163 2.58 -23.13 -5.86
N ILE A 164 1.43 -22.83 -6.46
CA ILE A 164 0.62 -23.84 -7.15
C ILE A 164 1.36 -24.37 -8.39
N GLU A 165 1.99 -23.48 -9.16
CA GLU A 165 2.75 -23.85 -10.35
C GLU A 165 3.95 -24.74 -10.01
N ILE A 166 4.73 -24.38 -8.99
CA ILE A 166 5.89 -25.20 -8.56
C ILE A 166 5.45 -26.61 -8.15
N ASN A 167 4.40 -26.74 -7.33
CA ASN A 167 3.89 -28.05 -6.91
C ASN A 167 3.39 -28.89 -8.11
N HIS A 168 2.79 -28.23 -9.10
CA HIS A 168 2.35 -28.91 -10.32
C HIS A 168 3.53 -29.46 -11.13
N PHE A 169 4.58 -28.64 -11.33
CA PHE A 169 5.81 -29.06 -11.99
C PHE A 169 6.51 -30.21 -11.24
N GLU A 170 6.60 -30.13 -9.92
CA GLU A 170 7.23 -31.17 -9.11
C GLU A 170 6.44 -32.50 -9.19
N SER A 171 5.11 -32.45 -9.08
CA SER A 171 4.27 -33.66 -9.21
C SER A 171 4.36 -34.30 -10.60
N SER A 172 4.41 -33.51 -11.66
CA SER A 172 4.52 -34.02 -13.03
C SER A 172 5.90 -34.63 -13.30
N LEU A 173 6.97 -34.04 -12.74
CA LEU A 173 8.32 -34.62 -12.83
C LEU A 173 8.40 -35.99 -12.14
N TYR A 174 7.80 -36.13 -10.94
CA TYR A 174 7.72 -37.43 -10.26
C TYR A 174 6.94 -38.47 -11.05
N TRP A 175 5.84 -38.09 -11.70
CA TRP A 175 5.09 -38.97 -12.60
C TRP A 175 5.91 -39.44 -13.80
N TYR A 176 6.65 -38.55 -14.46
CA TYR A 176 7.49 -38.93 -15.60
C TYR A 176 8.68 -39.81 -15.20
N VAL A 177 9.34 -39.52 -14.08
CA VAL A 177 10.42 -40.35 -13.55
C VAL A 177 9.90 -41.74 -13.17
N GLY A 178 8.73 -41.82 -12.53
CA GLY A 178 8.09 -43.10 -12.19
C GLY A 178 7.75 -43.94 -13.42
N ILE A 179 7.27 -43.32 -14.51
CA ILE A 179 6.99 -44.03 -15.77
C ILE A 179 8.30 -44.51 -16.43
N LEU A 180 9.34 -43.69 -16.44
CA LEU A 180 10.65 -44.06 -16.99
C LEU A 180 11.32 -45.21 -16.24
N GLU A 181 11.25 -45.21 -14.90
CA GLU A 181 11.76 -46.34 -14.11
C GLU A 181 10.99 -47.64 -14.38
N GLN A 182 9.68 -47.53 -14.62
CA GLN A 182 8.84 -48.69 -14.90
C GLN A 182 9.07 -49.28 -16.30
N GLU A 183 9.35 -48.45 -17.30
CA GLU A 183 9.81 -48.93 -18.63
C GLU A 183 11.22 -49.52 -18.58
N LEU A 184 12.16 -48.91 -17.86
CA LEU A 184 13.51 -49.44 -17.69
C LEU A 184 13.50 -50.80 -16.98
N ALA A 185 12.63 -50.99 -15.99
CA ALA A 185 12.46 -52.27 -15.31
C ALA A 185 11.92 -53.37 -16.26
N TYR A 186 11.06 -53.01 -17.20
CA TYR A 186 10.52 -53.94 -18.21
C TYR A 186 11.55 -54.32 -19.28
N LEU A 187 12.50 -53.44 -19.59
CA LEU A 187 13.57 -53.70 -20.56
C LEU A 187 14.74 -54.52 -19.97
N CYS A 188 14.86 -54.57 -18.64
CA CYS A 188 15.89 -55.33 -17.93
C CYS A 188 15.44 -56.73 -17.47
N SER A 189 14.17 -57.11 -17.72
CA SER A 189 13.61 -58.46 -17.45
C SER A 189 13.48 -59.28 -18.72
#